data_AF-A0A7X7KPD1-F1
#
_entry.id   AF-A0A7X7KPD1-F1
#
_cell.length_a   1.000
_cell.length_b   1.000
_cell.length_c   1.000
_cell.angle_alpha   90.00
_cell.angle_beta   90.00
_cell.angle_gamma   90.00
#
_symmetry.space_group_name_H-M   'P 1'
#
loop_
_entity.id
_entity.type
_entity.pdbx_description
1 polymer ?
#
loop_
_entity_poly.entity_id
_entity_poly.type
_entity_poly.pdbx_seq_one_letter_code
_entity_poly.pdbx_strand_id
1 'polypeptide(L)'
;MDETIRDYLNTVTSGLKDDAELRLDVQAELAGHLEDKASELERGGLAASAAQAEAVKALGDVAEVAAGLERGNRLRLNQRAWLRRGLRFALVPAAVVVAILSVDLQWAVAFDTFSSLGNSNLPRPAWVIALGRGKARLWPEHPLLTSSPRELWESDRGNRVFYGEYVTHDVVAGPGGNPTAEQRQAFLETLETARTLDPDNARYDYLRAAVLLAGACTVTSEPGEKGPNGEAGPRRSIWEVADRAQVDQAMGHLLAGLAKPSFRRYGRDMLVLKL
;
A
#
# COMPACT_ATOMS: atom_id res chain seq x y z
N MET A 1 18.83 -32.28 -36.52
CA MET A 1 20.07 -32.35 -35.73
C MET A 1 20.18 -33.74 -35.13
N ASP A 2 21.23 -34.46 -35.52
CA ASP A 2 21.54 -35.82 -35.05
C ASP A 2 21.85 -35.85 -33.54
N GLU A 3 21.56 -36.98 -32.90
CA GLU A 3 21.72 -37.17 -31.45
C GLU A 3 23.21 -37.08 -31.05
N THR A 4 24.10 -37.59 -31.91
CA THR A 4 25.56 -37.53 -31.75
C THR A 4 26.08 -36.09 -31.65
N ILE A 5 25.60 -35.19 -32.53
CA ILE A 5 25.99 -33.78 -32.54
C ILE A 5 25.46 -33.08 -31.28
N ARG A 6 24.23 -33.38 -30.87
CA ARG A 6 23.63 -32.79 -29.68
C ARG A 6 24.41 -33.15 -28.40
N ASP A 7 24.79 -34.41 -28.25
CA ASP A 7 25.55 -34.88 -27.09
C ASP A 7 26.95 -34.29 -27.05
N TYR A 8 27.62 -34.20 -28.21
CA TYR A 8 28.89 -33.51 -28.34
C TYR A 8 28.79 -32.03 -27.92
N LEU A 9 27.83 -31.29 -28.47
CA LEU A 9 27.63 -29.87 -28.16
C LEU A 9 27.34 -29.66 -26.67
N ASN A 10 26.52 -30.52 -26.06
CA ASN A 10 26.23 -30.46 -24.63
C ASN A 10 27.47 -30.70 -23.76
N THR A 11 28.33 -31.63 -24.16
CA THR A 11 29.56 -31.97 -23.44
C THR A 11 30.57 -30.82 -23.54
N VAL A 12 30.80 -30.32 -24.75
CA VAL A 12 31.80 -29.28 -25.04
C VAL A 12 31.41 -27.91 -24.46
N THR A 13 30.12 -27.61 -24.37
CA THR A 13 29.63 -26.33 -23.80
C THR A 13 29.27 -26.40 -22.31
N SER A 14 29.53 -27.53 -21.65
CA SER A 14 29.19 -27.74 -20.24
C SER A 14 29.84 -26.73 -19.28
N GLY A 15 31.03 -26.22 -19.61
CA GLY A 15 31.72 -25.17 -18.86
C GLY A 15 31.02 -23.80 -18.87
N LEU A 16 30.07 -23.58 -19.79
CA LEU A 16 29.31 -22.32 -19.91
C LEU A 16 27.98 -22.33 -19.14
N LYS A 17 27.71 -23.38 -18.32
CA LYS A 17 26.42 -23.61 -17.64
C LYS A 17 25.91 -22.45 -16.77
N ASP A 18 26.80 -21.60 -16.26
CA ASP A 18 26.43 -20.46 -15.39
C ASP A 18 25.78 -19.31 -16.17
N ASP A 19 25.81 -19.36 -17.51
CA ASP A 19 25.15 -18.44 -18.42
C ASP A 19 24.44 -19.21 -19.54
N ALA A 20 23.18 -19.56 -19.28
CA ALA A 20 22.37 -20.36 -20.20
C ALA A 20 22.21 -19.72 -21.58
N GLU A 21 22.11 -18.39 -21.64
CA GLU A 21 21.98 -17.65 -22.89
C GLU A 21 23.29 -17.74 -23.70
N LEU A 22 24.43 -17.45 -23.07
CA LEU A 22 25.73 -17.59 -23.73
C LEU A 22 26.00 -19.03 -24.18
N ARG A 23 25.59 -20.02 -23.38
CA ARG A 23 25.69 -21.43 -23.77
C ARG A 23 24.87 -21.73 -25.02
N LEU A 24 23.63 -21.24 -25.09
CA LEU A 24 22.77 -21.46 -26.26
C LEU A 24 23.34 -20.80 -27.52
N ASP A 25 23.85 -19.57 -27.41
CA ASP A 25 24.48 -18.86 -28.51
C ASP A 25 25.69 -19.63 -29.06
N VAL A 26 26.59 -20.06 -28.17
CA VAL A 26 27.78 -20.83 -28.53
C VAL A 26 27.41 -22.21 -29.09
N GLN A 27 26.38 -22.86 -28.56
CA GLN A 27 25.87 -24.11 -29.11
C GLN A 27 25.33 -23.93 -30.54
N ALA A 28 24.60 -22.85 -30.81
CA ALA A 28 24.06 -22.56 -32.13
C ALA A 28 25.18 -22.27 -33.15
N GLU A 29 26.21 -21.51 -32.77
CA GLU A 29 27.36 -21.23 -33.62
C GLU A 29 28.15 -22.51 -33.97
N LEU A 30 28.45 -23.34 -32.96
CA LEU A 30 29.14 -24.61 -33.17
C LEU A 30 28.31 -25.61 -33.98
N ALA A 31 26.99 -25.65 -33.77
CA ALA A 31 26.09 -26.47 -34.57
C ALA A 31 26.14 -26.06 -36.04
N GLY A 32 26.11 -24.75 -36.33
CA GLY A 32 26.25 -24.23 -37.70
C GLY A 32 27.57 -24.65 -38.34
N HIS A 33 28.70 -24.53 -37.63
CA HIS A 33 29.99 -24.98 -38.15
C HIS A 33 30.07 -26.49 -38.43
N LEU A 34 29.45 -27.30 -37.57
CA LEU A 34 29.38 -28.75 -37.76
C LEU A 34 28.48 -29.12 -38.95
N GLU A 35 27.35 -28.44 -39.12
CA GLU A 35 26.42 -28.65 -40.24
C GLU A 35 27.05 -28.23 -41.58
N ASP A 36 27.77 -27.11 -41.61
CA ASP A 36 28.50 -26.65 -42.79
C ASP A 36 29.58 -27.67 -43.18
N LYS A 37 30.35 -28.16 -42.19
CA LYS A 37 31.41 -29.15 -42.41
C LYS A 37 30.85 -30.51 -42.86
N ALA A 38 29.77 -30.97 -42.25
CA ALA A 38 29.08 -32.18 -42.69
C ALA A 38 28.57 -32.04 -44.13
N SER A 39 27.95 -30.91 -44.47
CA SER A 39 27.45 -30.63 -45.84
C SER A 39 28.57 -30.56 -46.88
N GLU A 40 29.77 -30.09 -46.51
CA GLU A 40 30.96 -30.16 -47.38
C GLU A 40 31.40 -31.61 -47.64
N LEU A 41 31.43 -32.45 -46.59
CA LEU A 41 31.83 -33.85 -46.68
C LEU A 41 30.82 -34.69 -47.46
N GLU A 42 29.53 -34.42 -47.30
CA GLU A 42 28.47 -35.03 -48.10
C GLU A 42 28.61 -34.69 -49.59
N ARG A 43 28.88 -33.42 -49.92
CA ARG A 43 29.20 -33.01 -51.30
C ARG A 43 30.46 -33.69 -51.85
N GLY A 44 31.38 -34.09 -50.98
CA GLY A 44 32.56 -34.89 -51.30
C GLY A 44 32.29 -36.39 -51.50
N GLY A 45 31.03 -36.84 -51.34
CA GLY A 45 30.62 -38.23 -51.60
C GLY A 45 30.49 -39.12 -50.36
N LEU A 46 30.62 -38.57 -49.14
CA LEU A 46 30.34 -39.31 -47.90
C LEU A 46 28.84 -39.43 -47.65
N ALA A 47 28.42 -40.56 -47.09
CA ALA A 47 27.06 -40.72 -46.58
C ALA A 47 26.82 -39.78 -45.39
N ALA A 48 25.61 -39.25 -45.25
CA ALA A 48 25.27 -38.21 -44.28
C ALA A 48 25.68 -38.52 -42.82
N SER A 49 25.44 -39.75 -42.35
CA SER A 49 25.84 -40.15 -40.99
C SER A 49 27.36 -40.22 -40.80
N ALA A 50 28.09 -40.66 -41.82
CA ALA A 50 29.56 -40.72 -41.80
C ALA A 50 30.17 -39.31 -41.90
N ALA A 51 29.55 -38.41 -42.68
CA ALA A 51 29.96 -37.02 -42.80
C ALA A 51 29.82 -36.26 -41.47
N GLN A 52 28.74 -36.50 -40.71
CA GLN A 52 28.52 -35.90 -39.39
C GLN A 52 29.52 -36.40 -38.34
N ALA A 53 29.78 -37.71 -38.30
CA ALA A 53 30.77 -38.28 -37.39
C ALA A 53 32.19 -37.75 -37.68
N GLU A 54 32.55 -37.63 -38.97
CA GLU A 54 33.85 -37.11 -39.38
C GLU A 54 33.95 -35.58 -39.13
N ALA A 55 32.84 -34.84 -39.27
CA ALA A 55 32.80 -33.41 -38.91
C ALA A 55 33.06 -33.17 -37.42
N VAL A 56 32.47 -34.00 -36.53
CA VAL A 56 32.74 -33.95 -35.08
C VAL A 56 34.20 -34.28 -34.80
N LYS A 57 34.74 -35.33 -35.43
CA LYS A 57 36.13 -35.75 -35.26
C LYS A 57 37.13 -34.68 -35.75
N ALA A 58 36.80 -33.95 -36.80
CA ALA A 58 37.63 -32.87 -37.35
C ALA A 58 37.75 -31.66 -36.41
N LEU A 59 36.81 -31.47 -35.48
CA LEU A 59 36.86 -30.38 -34.51
C LEU A 59 37.94 -30.59 -33.42
N GLY A 60 38.44 -31.81 -33.27
CA GLY A 60 39.51 -32.16 -32.34
C GLY A 60 39.01 -32.81 -31.04
N ASP A 61 39.88 -32.82 -30.03
CA ASP A 61 39.57 -33.42 -28.74
C ASP A 61 38.51 -32.62 -27.95
N VAL A 62 37.54 -33.34 -27.39
CA VAL A 62 36.40 -32.76 -26.66
C VAL A 62 36.87 -31.89 -25.50
N ALA A 63 37.88 -32.35 -24.75
CA ALA A 63 38.36 -31.63 -23.57
C ALA A 63 39.12 -30.36 -23.96
N GLU A 64 39.91 -30.40 -25.04
CA GLU A 64 40.62 -29.23 -25.55
C GLU A 64 39.66 -28.15 -26.08
N VAL A 65 38.64 -28.56 -26.85
CA VAL A 65 37.63 -27.62 -27.38
C VAL A 65 36.83 -27.01 -26.23
N ALA A 66 36.39 -27.82 -25.25
CA ALA A 66 35.68 -27.32 -24.07
C ALA A 66 36.51 -26.29 -23.28
N ALA A 67 37.78 -26.60 -23.00
CA ALA A 67 38.69 -25.70 -22.30
C ALA A 67 39.03 -24.44 -23.11
N GLY A 68 39.04 -24.54 -24.45
CA GLY A 68 39.18 -23.41 -25.36
C GLY A 68 37.98 -22.46 -25.28
N LEU A 69 36.77 -23.00 -25.34
CA LEU A 69 35.53 -22.22 -25.25
C LEU A 69 35.35 -21.54 -23.90
N GLU A 70 35.66 -22.23 -22.80
CA GLU A 70 35.60 -21.65 -21.47
C GLU A 70 36.58 -20.47 -21.33
N ARG A 71 37.84 -20.66 -21.77
CA ARG A 71 38.85 -19.59 -21.74
C ARG A 71 38.48 -18.41 -22.62
N GLY A 72 38.00 -18.66 -23.85
CA GLY A 72 37.58 -17.61 -24.78
C GLY A 72 36.38 -16.79 -24.29
N ASN A 73 35.48 -17.43 -23.54
CA ASN A 73 34.26 -16.80 -23.03
C ASN A 73 34.33 -16.32 -21.58
N ARG A 74 35.44 -16.55 -20.87
CA ARG A 74 35.60 -16.21 -19.45
C ARG A 74 35.34 -14.74 -19.13
N LEU A 75 35.75 -13.82 -20.00
CA LEU A 75 35.46 -12.39 -19.83
C LEU A 75 33.96 -12.09 -19.94
N ARG A 76 33.28 -12.68 -20.92
CA ARG A 76 31.82 -12.51 -21.12
C ARG A 76 31.04 -13.09 -19.95
N LEU A 77 31.42 -14.28 -19.47
CA LEU A 77 30.86 -14.91 -18.27
C LEU A 77 30.99 -14.01 -17.04
N ASN A 78 32.20 -13.49 -16.79
CA ASN A 78 32.46 -12.62 -15.64
C ASN A 78 31.68 -11.30 -15.72
N GLN A 79 31.61 -10.66 -16.89
CA GLN A 79 30.87 -9.42 -17.10
C GLN A 79 29.38 -9.62 -16.83
N ARG A 80 28.75 -10.65 -17.42
CA ARG A 80 27.33 -10.95 -17.22
C ARG A 80 27.02 -11.41 -15.80
N ALA A 81 27.91 -12.17 -15.16
CA ALA A 81 27.79 -12.55 -13.75
C ALA A 81 27.82 -11.32 -12.82
N TRP A 82 28.75 -10.38 -13.08
CA TRP A 82 28.83 -9.13 -12.32
C TRP A 82 27.57 -8.28 -12.51
N LEU A 83 27.08 -8.15 -13.74
CA LEU A 83 25.89 -7.36 -14.07
C LEU A 83 24.63 -7.92 -13.38
N ARG A 84 24.44 -9.25 -13.40
CA ARG A 84 23.36 -9.93 -12.66
C ARG A 84 23.47 -9.70 -11.15
N ARG A 85 24.68 -9.73 -10.59
CA ARG A 85 24.91 -9.50 -9.16
C ARG A 85 24.63 -8.04 -8.77
N GLY A 86 25.05 -7.07 -9.59
CA GLY A 86 24.73 -5.65 -9.42
C GLY A 86 23.23 -5.38 -9.49
N LEU A 87 22.55 -5.96 -10.48
CA LEU A 87 21.10 -5.81 -10.63
C LEU A 87 20.33 -6.37 -9.41
N ARG A 88 20.73 -7.53 -8.90
CA ARG A 88 20.13 -8.11 -7.67
C ARG A 88 20.36 -7.21 -6.45
N PHE A 89 21.57 -6.65 -6.33
CA PHE A 89 21.90 -5.75 -5.22
C PHE A 89 21.12 -4.44 -5.27
N ALA A 90 20.71 -3.98 -6.45
CA ALA A 90 19.87 -2.78 -6.60
C ALA A 90 18.36 -3.08 -6.46
N LEU A 91 17.88 -4.14 -7.11
CA LEU A 91 16.45 -4.46 -7.18
C LEU A 91 15.86 -4.89 -5.83
N VAL A 92 16.59 -5.68 -5.04
CA VAL A 92 16.07 -6.17 -3.76
C VAL A 92 15.85 -5.03 -2.76
N PRO A 93 16.81 -4.13 -2.50
CA PRO A 93 16.57 -2.96 -1.65
C PRO A 93 15.50 -2.03 -2.22
N ALA A 94 15.46 -1.81 -3.54
CA ALA A 94 14.43 -0.99 -4.17
C ALA A 94 13.03 -1.57 -3.92
N ALA A 95 12.85 -2.88 -4.06
CA ALA A 95 11.58 -3.55 -3.77
C ALA A 95 11.18 -3.42 -2.29
N VAL A 96 12.14 -3.52 -1.36
CA VAL A 96 11.90 -3.30 0.08
C VAL A 96 11.44 -1.87 0.35
N VAL A 97 12.11 -0.87 -0.24
CA VAL A 97 11.71 0.55 -0.11
C VAL A 97 10.30 0.77 -0.64
N VAL A 98 9.98 0.22 -1.82
CA VAL A 98 8.62 0.30 -2.41
C VAL A 98 7.59 -0.35 -1.49
N ALA A 99 7.90 -1.50 -0.89
CA ALA A 99 7.00 -2.18 0.04
C ALA A 99 6.75 -1.35 1.31
N ILE A 100 7.79 -0.76 1.89
CA ILE A 100 7.68 0.13 3.06
C ILE A 100 6.78 1.33 2.73
N LEU A 101 7.05 2.02 1.62
CA LEU A 101 6.24 3.16 1.17
C LEU A 101 4.77 2.78 0.91
N SER A 102 4.52 1.55 0.45
CA SER A 102 3.17 1.04 0.19
C SER A 102 2.41 0.68 1.47
N VAL A 103 3.11 0.15 2.48
CA VAL A 103 2.55 -0.20 3.80
C VAL A 103 2.25 1.06 4.63
N ASP A 104 3.09 2.09 4.54
CA ASP A 104 2.91 3.35 5.27
C ASP A 104 1.62 4.09 4.87
N LEU A 105 1.12 3.90 3.64
CA LEU A 105 -0.15 4.48 3.20
C LEU A 105 -1.34 3.90 3.99
N GLN A 106 -1.29 2.62 4.32
CA GLN A 106 -2.34 1.93 5.08
C GLN A 106 -2.30 2.32 6.57
N TRP A 107 -1.10 2.44 7.15
CA TRP A 107 -0.93 2.90 8.52
C TRP A 107 -1.30 4.36 8.71
N ALA A 108 -1.00 5.25 7.76
CA ALA A 108 -1.43 6.64 7.83
C ALA A 108 -2.97 6.76 7.87
N VAL A 109 -3.69 5.94 7.10
CA VAL A 109 -5.16 5.87 7.14
C VAL A 109 -5.65 5.26 8.45
N ALA A 110 -4.97 4.22 8.95
CA ALA A 110 -5.30 3.60 10.24
C ALA A 110 -5.09 4.57 11.42
N PHE A 111 -4.00 5.35 11.43
CA PHE A 111 -3.71 6.34 12.47
C PHE A 111 -4.69 7.52 12.42
N ASP A 112 -5.08 7.98 11.23
CA ASP A 112 -6.10 9.02 11.10
C ASP A 112 -7.47 8.53 11.61
N THR A 113 -7.80 7.27 11.31
CA THR A 113 -9.00 6.60 11.85
C THR A 113 -8.92 6.40 13.38
N PHE A 114 -7.75 6.06 13.92
CA PHE A 114 -7.54 5.87 15.36
C PHE A 114 -7.58 7.19 16.13
N SER A 115 -6.95 8.25 15.61
CA SER A 115 -6.96 9.59 16.21
C SER A 115 -8.32 10.28 16.18
N SER A 116 -9.22 9.85 15.29
CA SER A 116 -10.61 10.31 15.26
C SER A 116 -11.55 9.44 16.11
N LEU A 117 -11.11 8.26 16.57
CA LEU A 117 -11.87 7.37 17.47
C LEU A 117 -11.57 7.63 18.94
N GLY A 118 -10.35 8.07 19.27
CA GLY A 118 -9.97 8.51 20.61
C GLY A 118 -9.72 10.00 20.64
N ASN A 119 -10.14 10.68 21.71
CA ASN A 119 -9.67 12.03 22.07
C ASN A 119 -8.18 11.95 22.54
N SER A 120 -7.32 11.35 21.72
CA SER A 120 -5.93 11.11 22.06
C SER A 120 -5.10 12.25 21.49
N ASN A 121 -4.66 13.15 22.37
CA ASN A 121 -3.58 14.11 22.15
C ASN A 121 -2.21 13.43 21.90
N LEU A 122 -2.20 12.20 21.33
CA LEU A 122 -0.97 11.52 20.99
C LEU A 122 -0.32 12.28 19.83
N PRO A 123 0.92 12.78 20.00
CA PRO A 123 1.59 13.52 18.96
C PRO A 123 1.73 12.62 17.72
N ARG A 124 1.17 13.08 16.60
CA ARG A 124 1.37 12.41 15.32
C ARG A 124 2.88 12.37 15.05
N PRO A 125 3.48 11.21 14.79
CA PRO A 125 4.90 11.15 14.44
C PRO A 125 5.19 12.07 13.25
N ALA A 126 6.30 12.80 13.30
CA ALA A 126 6.64 13.81 12.29
C ALA A 126 6.62 13.25 10.85
N TRP A 127 6.96 11.98 10.68
CA TRP A 127 6.92 11.28 9.39
C TRP A 127 5.49 11.07 8.84
N VAL A 128 4.50 10.85 9.72
CA VAL A 128 3.08 10.77 9.34
C VAL A 128 2.56 12.13 8.85
N ILE A 129 2.97 13.22 9.52
CA ILE A 129 2.62 14.59 9.10
C ILE A 129 3.29 14.93 7.76
N ALA A 130 4.56 14.57 7.58
CA ALA A 130 5.31 14.79 6.35
C ALA A 130 4.70 14.03 5.15
N LEU A 131 4.28 12.77 5.34
CA LEU A 131 3.61 11.98 4.30
C LEU A 131 2.17 12.41 4.03
N GLY A 132 1.44 12.87 5.06
CA GLY A 132 0.11 13.47 4.89
C GLY A 132 0.15 14.71 4.00
N ARG A 133 1.19 15.56 4.13
CA ARG A 133 1.46 16.67 3.20
C ARG A 133 1.87 16.20 1.80
N GLY A 134 2.40 14.99 1.68
CA GLY A 134 2.71 14.34 0.40
C GLY A 134 1.48 13.96 -0.43
N LYS A 135 0.33 13.66 0.21
CA LYS A 135 -0.93 13.34 -0.50
C LYS A 135 -1.41 14.49 -1.37
N ALA A 136 -1.34 15.73 -0.87
CA ALA A 136 -1.64 16.94 -1.63
C ALA A 136 -0.68 17.15 -2.83
N ARG A 137 0.51 16.53 -2.81
CA ARG A 137 1.54 16.66 -3.83
C ARG A 137 1.46 15.61 -4.94
N LEU A 138 0.88 14.44 -4.64
CA LEU A 138 0.74 13.33 -5.60
C LEU A 138 -0.58 13.37 -6.38
N TRP A 139 -1.63 13.99 -5.82
CA TRP A 139 -2.93 14.17 -6.48
C TRP A 139 -3.51 15.57 -6.26
N PRO A 140 -2.86 16.64 -6.76
CA PRO A 140 -3.30 18.01 -6.54
C PRO A 140 -4.71 18.29 -7.09
N GLU A 141 -5.15 17.53 -8.09
CA GLU A 141 -6.44 17.72 -8.77
C GLU A 141 -7.61 16.93 -8.13
N HIS A 142 -7.37 16.13 -7.09
CA HIS A 142 -8.43 15.30 -6.52
C HIS A 142 -9.41 16.19 -5.71
N PRO A 143 -10.74 16.15 -5.96
CA PRO A 143 -11.71 17.02 -5.29
C PRO A 143 -11.67 16.98 -3.76
N LEU A 144 -11.31 15.83 -3.17
CA LEU A 144 -11.08 15.67 -1.72
C LEU A 144 -9.93 16.52 -1.14
N LEU A 145 -9.01 16.98 -1.99
CA LEU A 145 -7.84 17.76 -1.61
C LEU A 145 -7.99 19.25 -1.95
N THR A 146 -8.95 19.60 -2.81
CA THR A 146 -9.17 20.96 -3.31
C THR A 146 -10.49 21.58 -2.86
N SER A 147 -11.52 20.77 -2.65
CA SER A 147 -12.85 21.21 -2.22
C SER A 147 -13.06 20.96 -0.73
N SER A 148 -13.79 21.86 -0.08
CA SER A 148 -14.23 21.60 1.29
C SER A 148 -15.24 20.44 1.31
N PRO A 149 -15.34 19.66 2.41
CA PRO A 149 -16.35 18.62 2.54
C PRO A 149 -17.79 19.11 2.29
N ARG A 150 -18.05 20.39 2.61
CA ARG A 150 -19.33 21.04 2.36
C ARG A 150 -19.57 21.26 0.86
N GLU A 151 -18.60 21.77 0.11
CA GLU A 151 -18.71 21.97 -1.34
C GLU A 151 -18.93 20.63 -2.07
N LEU A 152 -18.25 19.58 -1.63
CA LEU A 152 -18.44 18.23 -2.18
C LEU A 152 -19.88 17.75 -2.00
N TRP A 153 -20.44 17.90 -0.79
CA TRP A 153 -21.85 17.57 -0.58
C TRP A 153 -22.80 18.49 -1.36
N GLU A 154 -22.52 19.78 -1.44
CA GLU A 154 -23.36 20.71 -2.20
C GLU A 154 -23.39 20.35 -3.70
N SER A 155 -22.31 19.75 -4.22
CA SER A 155 -22.26 19.23 -5.60
C SER A 155 -23.12 17.98 -5.83
N ASP A 156 -23.31 17.15 -4.80
CA ASP A 156 -24.18 15.96 -4.84
C ASP A 156 -24.88 15.75 -3.48
N ARG A 157 -26.03 16.42 -3.33
CA ARG A 157 -26.77 16.47 -2.06
C ARG A 157 -27.34 15.12 -1.61
N GLY A 158 -27.44 14.15 -2.51
CA GLY A 158 -27.90 12.79 -2.21
C GLY A 158 -26.78 11.88 -1.72
N ASN A 159 -25.53 12.28 -1.84
CA ASN A 159 -24.40 11.43 -1.52
C ASN A 159 -24.13 11.37 -0.01
N ARG A 160 -24.54 10.26 0.61
CA ARG A 160 -24.29 10.00 2.03
C ARG A 160 -22.81 9.99 2.42
N VAL A 161 -21.91 9.67 1.50
CA VAL A 161 -20.46 9.63 1.78
C VAL A 161 -19.93 11.05 1.94
N PHE A 162 -20.28 11.95 1.02
CA PHE A 162 -19.92 13.37 1.10
C PHE A 162 -20.52 14.02 2.34
N TYR A 163 -21.82 13.78 2.58
CA TYR A 163 -22.47 14.36 3.73
C TYR A 163 -21.90 13.82 5.05
N GLY A 164 -21.61 12.53 5.11
CA GLY A 164 -21.02 11.91 6.30
C GLY A 164 -19.60 12.42 6.62
N GLU A 165 -18.85 12.86 5.60
CA GLU A 165 -17.56 13.52 5.77
C GLU A 165 -17.72 14.99 6.21
N TYR A 166 -18.68 15.71 5.63
CA TYR A 166 -19.07 17.04 6.10
C TYR A 166 -19.46 17.02 7.59
N VAL A 167 -20.26 16.04 8.03
CA VAL A 167 -20.60 15.84 9.45
C VAL A 167 -19.36 15.62 10.33
N THR A 168 -18.35 14.88 9.84
CA THR A 168 -17.07 14.71 10.57
C THR A 168 -16.40 16.06 10.79
N HIS A 169 -16.31 16.87 9.74
CA HIS A 169 -15.59 18.14 9.81
C HIS A 169 -16.35 19.19 10.63
N ASP A 170 -17.68 19.27 10.45
CA ASP A 170 -18.50 20.32 11.06
C ASP A 170 -18.82 20.03 12.53
N VAL A 171 -19.23 18.80 12.84
CA VAL A 171 -19.72 18.43 14.18
C VAL A 171 -18.62 17.85 15.06
N VAL A 172 -17.70 17.04 14.51
CA VAL A 172 -16.67 16.34 15.32
C VAL A 172 -15.41 17.18 15.46
N ALA A 173 -14.91 17.79 14.38
CA ALA A 173 -13.72 18.62 14.46
C ALA A 173 -14.02 20.00 15.07
N GLY A 174 -15.13 20.62 14.67
CA GLY A 174 -15.65 21.85 15.25
C GLY A 174 -14.66 23.04 15.27
N PRO A 175 -15.06 24.20 15.80
CA PRO A 175 -14.21 25.40 15.88
C PRO A 175 -13.12 25.36 16.97
N GLY A 176 -12.97 24.24 17.69
CA GLY A 176 -12.11 24.10 18.86
C GLY A 176 -12.73 24.69 20.14
N GLY A 177 -12.63 23.96 21.25
CA GLY A 177 -13.26 24.34 22.52
C GLY A 177 -14.72 23.85 22.65
N ASN A 178 -15.42 24.31 23.70
CA ASN A 178 -16.81 23.94 23.94
C ASN A 178 -17.74 24.72 22.99
N PRO A 179 -18.59 24.06 22.19
CA PRO A 179 -19.47 24.74 21.25
C PRO A 179 -20.50 25.62 21.97
N THR A 180 -20.89 26.74 21.35
CA THR A 180 -21.97 27.61 21.85
C THR A 180 -23.34 26.93 21.74
N ALA A 181 -24.37 27.50 22.37
CA ALA A 181 -25.74 26.98 22.24
C ALA A 181 -26.23 26.98 20.78
N GLU A 182 -25.94 28.04 20.03
CA GLU A 182 -26.28 28.18 18.61
C GLU A 182 -25.55 27.13 17.75
N GLN A 183 -24.25 26.92 18.00
CA GLN A 183 -23.47 25.89 17.31
C GLN A 183 -23.99 24.49 17.60
N ARG A 184 -24.36 24.20 18.86
CA ARG A 184 -24.99 22.92 19.21
C ARG A 184 -26.29 22.72 18.46
N GLN A 185 -27.14 23.75 18.36
CA GLN A 185 -28.39 23.67 17.61
C GLN A 185 -28.14 23.40 16.12
N ALA A 186 -27.19 24.11 15.50
CA ALA A 186 -26.78 23.85 14.12
C ALA A 186 -26.27 22.41 13.91
N PHE A 187 -25.48 21.89 14.86
CA PHE A 187 -25.03 20.49 14.81
C PHE A 187 -26.20 19.51 14.87
N LEU A 188 -27.22 19.76 15.70
CA LEU A 188 -28.41 18.92 15.78
C LEU A 188 -29.20 18.91 14.45
N GLU A 189 -29.28 20.05 13.75
CA GLU A 189 -29.93 20.13 12.43
C GLU A 189 -29.15 19.38 11.35
N THR A 190 -27.83 19.55 11.33
CA THR A 190 -26.92 18.77 10.45
C THR A 190 -27.07 17.27 10.69
N LEU A 191 -27.13 16.84 11.95
CA LEU A 191 -27.29 15.43 12.29
C LEU A 191 -28.67 14.86 11.93
N GLU A 192 -29.72 15.68 11.93
CA GLU A 192 -31.05 15.24 11.50
C GLU A 192 -31.10 14.97 9.99
N THR A 193 -30.48 15.84 9.21
CA THR A 193 -30.30 15.62 7.77
C THR A 193 -29.49 14.34 7.51
N ALA A 194 -28.45 14.09 8.32
CA ALA A 194 -27.60 12.91 8.17
C ALA A 194 -28.37 11.60 8.41
N ARG A 195 -29.25 11.59 9.42
CA ARG A 195 -30.15 10.47 9.71
C ARG A 195 -31.13 10.20 8.59
N THR A 196 -31.57 11.24 7.89
CA THR A 196 -32.48 11.11 6.75
C THR A 196 -31.78 10.48 5.55
N LEU A 197 -30.53 10.86 5.29
CA LEU A 197 -29.74 10.35 4.17
C LEU A 197 -29.20 8.92 4.39
N ASP A 198 -28.94 8.54 5.64
CA ASP A 198 -28.33 7.25 5.99
C ASP A 198 -28.91 6.72 7.32
N PRO A 199 -30.18 6.26 7.29
CA PRO A 199 -30.95 5.93 8.49
C PRO A 199 -30.38 4.73 9.27
N ASP A 200 -29.69 3.82 8.61
CA ASP A 200 -29.14 2.60 9.22
C ASP A 200 -27.81 2.80 9.95
N ASN A 201 -27.27 4.03 9.93
CA ASN A 201 -26.00 4.36 10.54
C ASN A 201 -26.18 4.94 11.95
N ALA A 202 -25.78 4.14 12.95
CA ALA A 202 -25.78 4.47 14.38
C ALA A 202 -24.93 5.69 14.72
N ARG A 203 -23.97 6.05 13.87
CA ARG A 203 -23.04 7.16 14.13
C ARG A 203 -23.77 8.46 14.45
N TYR A 204 -24.82 8.78 13.71
CA TYR A 204 -25.51 10.07 13.86
C TYR A 204 -26.30 10.16 15.16
N ASP A 205 -26.86 9.04 15.63
CA ASP A 205 -27.50 8.97 16.95
C ASP A 205 -26.49 9.16 18.09
N TYR A 206 -25.31 8.54 17.99
CA TYR A 206 -24.26 8.73 18.99
C TYR A 206 -23.72 10.16 19.02
N LEU A 207 -23.51 10.78 17.86
CA LEU A 207 -23.11 12.19 17.78
C LEU A 207 -24.18 13.11 18.38
N ARG A 208 -25.46 12.83 18.10
CA ARG A 208 -26.57 13.62 18.65
C ARG A 208 -26.67 13.48 20.16
N ALA A 209 -26.53 12.26 20.67
CA ALA A 209 -26.45 11.99 22.10
C ALA A 209 -25.30 12.76 22.75
N ALA A 210 -24.11 12.77 22.12
CA ALA A 210 -22.95 13.51 22.63
C ALA A 210 -23.18 15.03 22.66
N VAL A 211 -23.76 15.61 21.60
CA VAL A 211 -24.07 17.06 21.54
C VAL A 211 -25.08 17.46 22.61
N LEU A 212 -26.14 16.66 22.80
CA LEU A 212 -27.15 16.89 23.84
C LEU A 212 -26.56 16.76 25.25
N LEU A 213 -25.77 15.71 25.48
CA LEU A 213 -25.12 15.48 26.77
C LEU A 213 -24.14 16.62 27.12
N ALA A 214 -23.38 17.11 26.14
CA ALA A 214 -22.47 18.24 26.32
C ALA A 214 -23.22 19.56 26.62
N GLY A 215 -24.45 19.72 26.14
CA GLY A 215 -25.32 20.86 26.48
C GLY A 215 -25.96 20.75 27.86
N ALA A 216 -26.21 19.51 28.32
CA ALA A 216 -26.94 19.21 29.54
C ALA A 216 -26.04 19.09 30.79
N CYS A 217 -24.72 18.98 30.61
CA CYS A 217 -23.77 18.76 31.69
C CYS A 217 -22.66 19.80 31.72
N THR A 218 -22.24 20.18 32.92
CA THR A 218 -21.00 20.92 33.15
C THR A 218 -19.92 19.94 33.60
N VAL A 219 -18.74 20.03 32.98
CA VAL A 219 -17.59 19.18 33.31
C VAL A 219 -16.53 20.03 33.98
N THR A 220 -16.29 19.78 35.27
CA THR A 220 -15.17 20.36 36.01
C THR A 220 -14.05 19.34 36.10
N SER A 221 -12.82 19.76 35.86
CA SER A 221 -11.64 18.90 35.95
C SER A 221 -10.78 19.36 37.11
N GLU A 222 -10.67 18.50 38.12
CA GLU A 222 -9.82 18.73 39.28
C GLU A 222 -8.47 18.00 39.08
N PRO A 223 -7.36 18.60 39.51
CA PRO A 223 -6.07 17.89 39.53
C PRO A 223 -6.18 16.67 40.44
N GLY A 224 -5.66 15.53 39.98
CA GLY A 224 -5.57 14.34 40.81
C GLY A 224 -4.66 14.56 42.02
N GLU A 225 -4.91 13.82 43.09
CA GLU A 225 -4.04 13.85 44.27
C GLU A 225 -2.60 13.55 43.87
N LYS A 226 -1.65 14.31 44.44
CA LYS A 226 -0.24 14.06 44.17
C LYS A 226 0.16 12.74 44.79
N GLY A 227 0.82 11.90 44.01
CA GLY A 227 1.40 10.65 44.51
C GLY A 227 2.54 10.93 45.51
N PRO A 228 3.03 9.89 46.20
CA PRO A 228 4.11 10.01 47.19
C PRO A 228 5.40 10.66 46.64
N ASN A 229 5.61 10.60 45.33
CA ASN A 229 6.77 11.18 44.64
C ASN A 229 6.53 12.63 44.15
N GLY A 230 5.38 13.24 44.48
CA GLY A 230 5.02 14.59 44.04
C GLY A 230 4.47 14.70 42.60
N GLU A 231 4.39 13.57 41.88
CA GLU A 231 3.75 13.49 40.56
C GLU A 231 2.25 13.74 40.67
N ALA A 232 1.69 14.54 39.76
CA ALA A 232 0.25 14.78 39.72
C ALA A 232 -0.49 13.50 39.34
N GLY A 233 -1.40 13.05 40.18
CA GLY A 233 -2.29 11.93 39.87
C GLY A 233 -3.20 12.23 38.69
N PRO A 234 -3.89 11.20 38.16
CA PRO A 234 -4.83 11.37 37.06
C PRO A 234 -5.90 12.40 37.40
N ARG A 235 -6.21 13.31 36.47
CA ARG A 235 -7.26 14.32 36.66
C ARG A 235 -8.59 13.63 36.95
N ARG A 236 -9.31 14.15 37.94
CA ARG A 236 -10.68 13.73 38.23
C ARG A 236 -11.63 14.65 37.49
N SER A 237 -12.50 14.07 36.66
CA SER A 237 -13.58 14.82 36.02
C SER A 237 -14.87 14.62 36.81
N ILE A 238 -15.47 15.72 37.25
CA ILE A 238 -16.77 15.75 37.89
C ILE A 238 -17.78 16.25 36.85
N TRP A 239 -18.88 15.53 36.74
CA TRP A 239 -19.98 15.85 35.83
C TRP A 239 -21.19 16.28 36.65
N GLU A 240 -21.62 17.52 36.46
CA GLU A 240 -22.84 18.04 37.07
C GLU A 240 -23.93 18.13 36.01
N VAL A 241 -25.12 17.61 36.33
CA VAL A 241 -26.27 17.62 35.42
C VAL A 241 -27.03 18.91 35.61
N ALA A 242 -27.02 19.78 34.60
CA ALA A 242 -27.75 21.05 34.57
C ALA A 242 -29.17 20.89 34.02
N ASP A 243 -29.38 19.99 33.05
CA ASP A 243 -30.69 19.70 32.46
C ASP A 243 -30.94 18.18 32.40
N ARG A 244 -31.77 17.68 33.31
CA ARG A 244 -32.08 16.24 33.36
C ARG A 244 -32.87 15.77 32.15
N ALA A 245 -33.81 16.57 31.64
CA ALA A 245 -34.64 16.19 30.52
C ALA A 245 -33.79 16.03 29.25
N GLN A 246 -32.81 16.92 29.05
CA GLN A 246 -31.88 16.82 27.93
C GLN A 246 -30.93 15.62 28.06
N VAL A 247 -30.51 15.24 29.27
CA VAL A 247 -29.77 13.98 29.50
C VAL A 247 -30.62 12.77 29.11
N ASP A 248 -31.90 12.75 29.50
CA ASP A 248 -32.79 11.63 29.15
C ASP A 248 -33.02 11.57 27.62
N GLN A 249 -33.10 12.72 26.93
CA GLN A 249 -33.12 12.77 25.46
C GLN A 249 -31.82 12.23 24.84
N ALA A 250 -30.65 12.61 25.39
CA ALA A 250 -29.36 12.10 24.94
C ALA A 250 -29.29 10.57 25.10
N MET A 251 -29.78 10.04 26.22
CA MET A 251 -29.88 8.60 26.45
C MET A 251 -30.82 7.92 25.44
N GLY A 252 -31.95 8.54 25.11
CA GLY A 252 -32.86 8.04 24.08
C GLY A 252 -32.18 7.87 22.72
N HIS A 253 -31.37 8.85 22.32
CA HIS A 253 -30.57 8.74 21.09
C HIS A 253 -29.48 7.68 21.19
N LEU A 254 -28.78 7.56 22.32
CA LEU A 254 -27.79 6.50 22.52
C LEU A 254 -28.42 5.11 22.34
N LEU A 255 -29.58 4.87 22.96
CA LEU A 255 -30.32 3.61 22.83
C LEU A 255 -30.81 3.37 21.40
N ALA A 256 -31.29 4.40 20.71
CA ALA A 256 -31.68 4.31 19.31
C ALA A 256 -30.48 3.93 18.40
N GLY A 257 -29.30 4.48 18.68
CA GLY A 257 -28.06 4.12 17.98
C GLY A 257 -27.65 2.66 18.20
N LEU A 258 -27.79 2.15 19.43
CA LEU A 258 -27.49 0.74 19.75
C LEU A 258 -28.38 -0.26 19.00
N ALA A 259 -29.60 0.14 18.64
CA ALA A 259 -30.53 -0.69 17.88
C ALA A 259 -30.23 -0.74 16.37
N LYS A 260 -29.35 0.14 15.86
CA LYS A 260 -29.07 0.24 14.43
C LYS A 260 -28.02 -0.79 13.97
N PRO A 261 -28.12 -1.28 12.72
CA PRO A 261 -27.31 -2.40 12.24
C PRO A 261 -25.84 -2.05 11.96
N SER A 262 -25.49 -0.76 11.86
CA SER A 262 -24.12 -0.39 11.47
C SER A 262 -23.66 0.93 12.08
N PHE A 263 -22.35 1.03 12.32
CA PHE A 263 -21.67 2.30 12.59
C PHE A 263 -20.65 2.53 11.47
N ARG A 264 -20.82 3.60 10.68
CA ARG A 264 -19.98 3.87 9.52
C ARG A 264 -19.38 5.26 9.56
N ARG A 265 -18.10 5.32 9.21
CA ARG A 265 -17.35 6.56 8.91
C ARG A 265 -16.92 6.50 7.46
N TYR A 266 -17.04 7.63 6.77
CA TYR A 266 -16.93 7.67 5.32
C TYR A 266 -15.53 8.08 4.82
N GLY A 267 -14.59 8.37 5.72
CA GLY A 267 -13.23 8.77 5.33
C GLY A 267 -12.49 7.77 4.43
N ARG A 268 -12.73 6.46 4.60
CA ARG A 268 -12.17 5.44 3.69
C ARG A 268 -12.95 5.35 2.38
N ASP A 269 -14.27 5.45 2.44
CA ASP A 269 -15.14 5.38 1.25
C ASP A 269 -14.87 6.56 0.31
N MET A 270 -14.53 7.73 0.87
CA MET A 270 -14.05 8.89 0.11
C MET A 270 -12.84 8.55 -0.76
N LEU A 271 -11.87 7.78 -0.25
CA LEU A 271 -10.66 7.40 -0.99
C LEU A 271 -10.91 6.40 -2.13
N VAL A 272 -12.06 5.71 -2.11
CA VAL A 272 -12.41 4.65 -3.08
C VAL A 272 -13.48 5.14 -4.08
N LEU A 273 -14.19 6.22 -3.78
CA LEU A 273 -15.09 6.87 -4.72
C LEU A 273 -14.30 7.30 -5.95
N LYS A 274 -14.58 6.63 -7.08
CA LYS A 274 -14.19 7.13 -8.40
C LYS A 274 -15.12 8.31 -8.68
N LEU A 275 -14.61 9.51 -8.47
CA LEU A 275 -15.24 10.77 -8.87
C LEU A 275 -15.06 10.97 -10.38
#